data_AF-A0AAD5TB69-F1
#
_entry.id   AF-A0AAD5TB69-F1
#
_cell.length_a   1.000
_cell.length_b   1.000
_cell.length_c   1.000
_cell.angle_alpha   90.00
_cell.angle_beta   90.00
_cell.angle_gamma   90.00
#
_symmetry.space_group_name_H-M   'P 1'
#
loop_
_entity.id
_entity.type
_entity.pdbx_description
1 polymer ?
#
loop_
_entity_poly.entity_id
_entity_poly.type
_entity_poly.pdbx_seq_one_letter_code
_entity_poly.pdbx_strand_id
1 'polypeptide(L)'
;MLKRSALFGLVKHARYSVTAVVAATILYTQSPHVLWCTAGGLSCSLLARVLKGIIKQPRPAVVTEIEEEQRDGKWVETNISEHIQGSAAAATAAAASSSVLSSPNKRHHGKRRVIKKVFASSIHGMPSSHTQTTTFFATYFYTALGYRWYAGEEHQHTTLLAVLCVFVNVFCLTTAWSRVHLNRHTPAQVCVGWCIGTVYAAMWFVLWQFYGVGQFGNSLFRSLGL
;
A
#
# COMPACT_ATOMS: atom_id res chain seq x y z
N MET A 1 18.70 10.77 24.08
CA MET A 1 17.33 10.20 24.16
C MET A 1 16.25 11.06 23.47
N LEU A 2 16.50 12.33 23.10
CA LEU A 2 15.52 13.19 22.39
C LEU A 2 15.11 12.75 20.97
N LYS A 3 15.98 12.06 20.21
CA LYS A 3 15.67 11.70 18.80
C LYS A 3 14.54 10.68 18.65
N ARG A 4 14.30 9.82 19.65
CA ARG A 4 13.24 8.79 19.57
C ARG A 4 11.85 9.39 19.84
N SER A 5 11.71 10.33 20.77
CA SER A 5 10.41 10.96 21.08
C SER A 5 9.89 11.83 19.93
N ALA A 6 10.76 12.59 19.25
CA ALA A 6 10.38 13.35 18.07
C ALA A 6 9.94 12.44 16.91
N LEU A 7 10.66 11.32 16.70
CA LEU A 7 10.31 10.32 15.68
C LEU A 7 8.94 9.69 15.96
N PHE A 8 8.64 9.33 17.21
CA PHE A 8 7.33 8.81 17.60
C PHE A 8 6.21 9.87 17.49
N GLY A 9 6.51 11.14 17.76
CA GLY A 9 5.58 12.25 17.51
C GLY A 9 5.27 12.42 16.02
N LEU A 10 6.30 12.42 15.17
CA LEU A 10 6.16 12.54 13.72
C LEU A 10 5.31 11.42 13.13
N VAL A 11 5.51 10.18 13.57
CA VAL A 11 4.73 9.02 13.09
C VAL A 11 3.25 9.12 13.50
N LYS A 12 2.94 9.65 14.69
CA LYS A 12 1.55 9.89 15.13
C LYS A 12 0.87 11.00 14.33
N HIS A 13 1.61 12.04 13.96
CA HIS A 13 1.09 13.17 13.19
C HIS A 13 1.24 13.05 11.68
N ALA A 14 1.84 11.96 11.17
CA ALA A 14 2.13 11.77 9.75
C ALA A 14 0.91 12.02 8.83
N ARG A 15 -0.30 11.66 9.29
CA ARG A 15 -1.55 11.90 8.53
C ARG A 15 -1.84 13.39 8.34
N TYR A 16 -1.63 14.18 9.39
CA TYR A 16 -1.76 15.63 9.36
C TYR A 16 -0.61 16.28 8.58
N SER A 17 0.62 15.79 8.76
CA SER A 17 1.79 16.30 8.05
C SER A 17 1.68 16.13 6.53
N VAL A 18 1.25 14.96 6.05
CA VAL A 18 1.04 14.72 4.61
C VAL A 18 -0.06 15.63 4.07
N THR A 19 -1.17 15.78 4.82
CA THR A 19 -2.28 16.66 4.40
C THR A 19 -1.83 18.12 4.32
N ALA A 20 -1.04 18.59 5.29
CA ALA A 20 -0.49 19.95 5.29
C ALA A 20 0.47 20.19 4.12
N VAL A 21 1.35 19.22 3.79
CA VAL A 21 2.26 19.34 2.64
C VAL A 21 1.48 19.38 1.33
N VAL A 22 0.46 18.54 1.16
CA VAL A 22 -0.40 18.56 -0.04
C VAL A 22 -1.15 19.89 -0.15
N ALA A 23 -1.75 20.36 0.95
CA ALA A 23 -2.43 21.65 0.99
C ALA A 23 -1.48 22.82 0.67
N ALA A 24 -0.27 22.83 1.25
CA ALA A 24 0.75 23.84 0.95
C ALA A 24 1.18 23.79 -0.52
N THR A 25 1.34 22.59 -1.09
CA THR A 25 1.68 22.41 -2.52
C THR A 25 0.58 22.98 -3.42
N ILE A 26 -0.69 22.73 -3.09
CA ILE A 26 -1.84 23.28 -3.81
C ILE A 26 -1.85 24.81 -3.74
N LEU A 27 -1.69 25.36 -2.53
CA LEU A 27 -1.69 26.80 -2.31
C LEU A 27 -0.49 27.50 -2.98
N TYR A 28 0.67 26.84 -3.04
CA TYR A 28 1.88 27.36 -3.68
C TYR A 28 1.80 27.32 -5.21
N THR A 29 1.29 26.22 -5.78
CA THR A 29 1.26 26.04 -7.24
C THR A 29 0.08 26.72 -7.91
N GLN A 30 -1.01 26.99 -7.16
CA GLN A 30 -2.27 27.57 -7.63
C GLN A 30 -2.71 27.03 -9.00
N SER A 31 -2.41 25.76 -9.28
CA SER A 31 -2.58 25.17 -10.60
C SER A 31 -3.77 24.21 -10.61
N PRO A 32 -4.71 24.35 -11.56
CA PRO A 32 -5.87 23.47 -11.67
C PRO A 32 -5.44 22.01 -11.91
N HIS A 33 -4.27 21.78 -12.51
CA HIS A 33 -3.72 20.43 -12.72
C HIS A 33 -3.38 19.75 -11.39
N VAL A 34 -2.79 20.48 -10.44
CA VAL A 34 -2.41 19.92 -9.13
C VAL A 34 -3.66 19.59 -8.30
N LEU A 35 -4.70 20.41 -8.40
CA LEU A 35 -6.00 20.11 -7.80
C LEU A 35 -6.63 18.86 -8.40
N TRP A 36 -6.66 18.76 -9.73
CA TRP A 36 -7.22 17.59 -10.43
C TRP A 36 -6.48 16.30 -10.06
N CYS A 37 -5.15 16.34 -10.00
CA CYS A 37 -4.33 15.22 -9.56
C CYS A 37 -4.67 14.80 -8.11
N THR A 38 -4.80 15.77 -7.21
CA THR A 38 -5.14 15.50 -5.80
C THR A 38 -6.54 14.91 -5.66
N ALA A 39 -7.52 15.44 -6.40
CA ALA A 39 -8.87 14.88 -6.46
C ALA A 39 -8.88 13.44 -6.97
N GLY A 40 -8.06 13.14 -7.99
CA GLY A 40 -7.82 11.78 -8.47
C GLY A 40 -7.28 10.84 -7.39
N GLY A 41 -6.29 11.28 -6.61
CA GLY A 41 -5.74 10.48 -5.51
C GLY A 41 -6.75 10.19 -4.39
N LEU A 42 -7.59 11.17 -4.07
CA LEU A 42 -8.68 11.01 -3.11
C LEU A 42 -9.74 10.04 -3.63
N SER A 43 -10.16 10.19 -4.90
CA SER A 43 -11.13 9.29 -5.53
C SER A 43 -10.60 7.86 -5.64
N CYS A 44 -9.32 7.67 -5.99
CA CYS A 44 -8.65 6.36 -5.99
C CYS A 44 -8.66 5.72 -4.59
N SER A 45 -8.46 6.51 -3.55
CA SER A 45 -8.53 6.04 -2.16
C SER A 45 -9.94 5.62 -1.73
N LEU A 46 -10.97 6.31 -2.22
CA LEU A 46 -12.37 5.92 -2.03
C LEU A 46 -12.69 4.64 -2.81
N LEU A 47 -12.25 4.54 -4.06
CA LEU A 47 -12.38 3.34 -4.88
C LEU A 47 -11.77 2.12 -4.19
N ALA A 48 -10.57 2.26 -3.59
CA ALA A 48 -9.94 1.19 -2.85
C ALA A 48 -10.77 0.73 -1.63
N ARG A 49 -11.53 1.63 -0.98
CA ARG A 49 -12.42 1.29 0.13
C ARG A 49 -13.66 0.56 -0.36
N VAL A 50 -14.25 1.02 -1.47
CA VAL A 50 -15.40 0.36 -2.10
C VAL A 50 -15.02 -1.05 -2.55
N LEU A 51 -13.89 -1.21 -3.23
CA LEU A 51 -13.38 -2.52 -3.68
C LEU A 51 -13.15 -3.49 -2.52
N LYS A 52 -12.63 -3.01 -1.39
CA LYS A 52 -12.51 -3.81 -0.16
C LYS A 52 -13.86 -4.30 0.36
N GLY A 53 -14.88 -3.46 0.29
CA GLY A 53 -16.24 -3.79 0.68
C GLY A 53 -16.87 -4.88 -0.20
N ILE A 54 -16.51 -4.91 -1.49
CA ILE A 54 -17.01 -5.88 -2.47
C ILE A 54 -16.24 -7.21 -2.37
N ILE A 55 -14.91 -7.18 -2.33
CA ILE A 55 -14.06 -8.36 -2.52
C ILE A 55 -13.89 -9.19 -1.23
N LYS A 56 -13.95 -8.55 -0.05
CA LYS A 56 -13.90 -9.18 1.29
C LYS A 56 -12.85 -10.29 1.50
N GLN A 57 -11.73 -10.29 0.77
CA GLN A 57 -10.74 -11.36 0.91
C GLN A 57 -9.94 -11.26 2.23
N PRO A 58 -9.67 -12.40 2.89
CA PRO A 58 -8.88 -12.45 4.12
C PRO A 58 -7.40 -12.15 3.86
N ARG A 59 -6.73 -11.59 4.87
CA ARG A 59 -5.27 -11.41 4.89
C ARG A 59 -4.55 -12.76 5.08
N PRO A 60 -3.26 -12.88 4.73
CA PRO A 60 -2.48 -14.09 5.02
C PRO A 60 -2.55 -14.44 6.52
N ALA A 61 -2.80 -15.72 6.82
CA ALA A 61 -2.98 -16.18 8.19
C ALA A 61 -1.62 -16.44 8.84
N VAL A 62 -1.45 -16.01 10.09
CA VAL A 62 -0.30 -16.37 10.90
C VAL A 62 -0.72 -17.58 11.74
N VAL A 63 -0.07 -18.71 11.53
CA VAL A 63 -0.25 -19.92 12.33
C VAL A 63 0.80 -19.89 13.43
N THR A 64 0.38 -19.77 14.68
CA THR A 64 1.24 -19.82 15.84
C THR A 64 1.15 -21.22 16.44
N GLU A 65 2.22 -21.99 16.31
CA GLU A 65 2.38 -23.27 17.00
C GLU A 65 3.02 -23.01 18.36
N ILE A 66 2.31 -23.34 19.42
CA ILE A 66 2.81 -23.26 20.80
C ILE A 66 3.07 -24.68 21.27
N GLU A 67 4.31 -24.97 21.62
CA GLU A 67 4.65 -26.18 22.35
C GLU A 67 4.51 -25.87 23.84
N GLU A 68 3.73 -26.70 24.53
CA GLU A 68 3.51 -26.60 25.97
C GLU A 68 4.03 -27.87 26.66
N GLU A 69 4.78 -27.67 27.72
CA GLU A 69 5.32 -28.73 28.57
C GLU A 69 4.69 -28.66 29.96
N GLN A 70 4.39 -29.82 30.54
CA GLN A 70 3.78 -29.91 31.86
C GLN A 70 4.87 -29.84 32.94
N ARG A 71 4.95 -28.71 33.67
CA ARG A 71 5.82 -28.49 34.83
C ARG A 71 4.98 -28.27 36.08
N ASP A 72 5.26 -29.02 37.15
CA ASP A 72 4.57 -28.90 38.44
C ASP A 72 3.03 -28.93 38.33
N GLY A 73 2.51 -29.78 37.45
CA GLY A 73 1.07 -29.90 37.18
C GLY A 73 0.47 -28.75 36.36
N LYS A 74 1.26 -27.73 35.97
CA LYS A 74 0.84 -26.62 35.11
C LYS A 74 1.40 -26.76 33.70
N TRP A 75 0.62 -26.33 32.71
CA TRP A 75 1.08 -26.21 31.33
C TRP A 75 1.86 -24.91 31.19
N VAL A 76 3.13 -25.02 30.80
CA VAL A 76 4.02 -23.88 30.56
C VAL A 76 4.37 -23.85 29.08
N GLU A 77 4.21 -22.68 28.44
CA GLU A 77 4.62 -22.46 27.06
C GLU A 77 6.15 -22.52 26.98
N THR A 78 6.70 -23.42 26.19
CA THR A 78 8.16 -23.64 26.07
C THR A 78 8.71 -23.17 24.74
N ASN A 79 7.95 -23.33 23.65
CA ASN A 79 8.32 -22.83 22.33
C ASN A 79 7.13 -22.19 21.63
N ILE A 80 7.37 -21.06 20.97
CA ILE A 80 6.40 -20.37 20.11
C ILE A 80 7.01 -20.29 18.71
N SER A 81 6.43 -21.00 17.75
CA SER A 81 6.83 -20.97 16.35
C SER A 81 5.72 -20.34 15.52
N GLU A 82 6.03 -19.29 14.77
CA GLU A 82 5.08 -18.62 13.88
C GLU A 82 5.37 -19.00 12.43
N HIS A 83 4.39 -19.58 11.74
CA HIS A 83 4.45 -19.88 10.31
C HIS A 83 3.39 -19.08 9.55
N ILE A 84 3.78 -18.45 8.45
CA ILE A 84 2.88 -17.61 7.64
C ILE A 84 2.27 -18.45 6.53
N GLN A 85 0.98 -18.73 6.63
CA GLN A 85 0.25 -19.50 5.63
C GLN A 85 -0.23 -18.55 4.51
N GLY A 86 0.36 -18.67 3.31
CA GLY A 86 -0.05 -17.92 2.12
C GLY A 86 0.95 -16.87 1.57
N SER A 87 2.22 -16.90 1.98
CA SER A 87 3.27 -16.15 1.27
C SER A 87 3.66 -16.89 -0.02
N ALA A 88 4.11 -16.19 -1.07
CA ALA A 88 4.57 -16.86 -2.31
C ALA A 88 5.73 -17.84 -2.03
N ALA A 89 6.55 -17.59 -0.99
CA ALA A 89 7.57 -18.53 -0.53
C ALA A 89 6.96 -19.80 0.08
N ALA A 90 5.80 -19.69 0.75
CA ALA A 90 5.05 -20.84 1.25
C ALA A 90 4.35 -21.63 0.14
N ALA A 91 4.04 -21.04 -1.02
CA ALA A 91 3.50 -21.78 -2.17
C ALA A 91 4.59 -22.66 -2.82
N THR A 92 5.81 -22.14 -2.97
CA THR A 92 6.96 -22.91 -3.46
C THR A 92 7.41 -23.96 -2.45
N ALA A 93 7.38 -23.65 -1.16
CA ALA A 93 7.65 -24.61 -0.09
C ALA A 93 6.54 -25.66 0.06
N ALA A 94 5.26 -25.30 -0.09
CA ALA A 94 4.15 -26.26 -0.02
C ALA A 94 4.12 -27.21 -1.23
N ALA A 95 4.55 -26.77 -2.41
CA ALA A 95 4.76 -27.65 -3.57
C ALA A 95 5.95 -28.61 -3.34
N ALA A 96 6.97 -28.19 -2.58
CA ALA A 96 8.09 -29.05 -2.20
C ALA A 96 7.78 -29.96 -0.98
N SER A 97 6.85 -29.57 -0.10
CA SER A 97 6.48 -30.30 1.12
C SER A 97 5.24 -31.18 0.99
N SER A 98 4.49 -31.10 -0.11
CA SER A 98 3.34 -31.99 -0.35
C SER A 98 3.74 -33.45 -0.62
N SER A 99 5.04 -33.73 -0.76
CA SER A 99 5.59 -35.09 -0.81
C SER A 99 6.08 -35.64 0.54
N VAL A 100 6.12 -34.84 1.62
CA VAL A 100 6.73 -35.25 2.89
C VAL A 100 6.02 -34.57 4.07
N LEU A 101 5.04 -35.25 4.69
CA LEU A 101 5.00 -35.58 6.14
C LEU A 101 3.60 -36.08 6.57
N SER A 102 3.34 -37.38 6.45
CA SER A 102 2.53 -38.07 7.46
C SER A 102 3.46 -38.36 8.65
N SER A 103 3.58 -37.43 9.60
CA SER A 103 4.35 -37.69 10.81
C SER A 103 3.51 -38.53 11.77
N PRO A 104 3.97 -39.72 12.20
CA PRO A 104 3.25 -40.52 13.17
C PRO A 104 3.21 -39.77 14.51
N ASN A 105 2.00 -39.57 15.04
CA ASN A 105 1.71 -38.90 16.30
C ASN A 105 2.34 -39.68 17.47
N LYS A 106 3.63 -39.45 17.73
CA LYS A 106 4.31 -39.95 18.93
C LYS A 106 3.87 -39.11 20.12
N ARG A 107 2.91 -39.64 20.88
CA ARG A 107 2.53 -39.12 22.20
C ARG A 107 3.73 -39.23 23.15
N HIS A 108 4.53 -38.17 23.26
CA HIS A 108 5.46 -38.03 24.37
C HIS A 108 4.66 -37.63 25.61
N HIS A 109 4.67 -38.49 26.64
CA HIS A 109 4.08 -38.18 27.95
C HIS A 109 4.65 -36.84 28.46
N GLY A 110 3.77 -35.85 28.66
CA GLY A 110 4.11 -34.55 29.26
C GLY A 110 4.29 -33.35 28.31
N LYS A 111 4.27 -33.54 26.99
CA LYS A 111 4.35 -32.45 26.01
C LYS A 111 3.13 -32.45 25.09
N ARG A 112 2.52 -31.28 24.87
CA ARG A 112 1.44 -31.10 23.89
C ARG A 112 1.77 -29.96 22.93
N ARG A 113 1.40 -30.15 21.67
CA ARG A 113 1.47 -29.11 20.63
C ARG A 113 0.08 -28.48 20.50
N VAL A 114 -0.02 -27.17 20.69
CA VAL A 114 -1.24 -26.38 20.55
C VAL A 114 -1.08 -25.48 19.32
N ILE A 115 -1.86 -25.74 18.28
CA ILE A 115 -1.85 -24.90 17.07
C ILE A 115 -2.90 -23.80 17.25
N LYS A 116 -2.48 -22.55 17.41
CA LYS A 116 -3.36 -21.36 17.42
C LYS A 116 -3.28 -20.66 16.07
N LYS A 117 -4.41 -20.60 15.34
CA LYS A 117 -4.49 -19.80 14.11
C LYS A 117 -4.83 -18.35 14.48
N VAL A 118 -3.85 -17.45 14.36
CA VAL A 118 -4.05 -16.02 14.62
C VAL A 118 -4.34 -15.31 13.30
N PHE A 119 -5.61 -14.97 13.08
CA PHE A 119 -6.01 -14.17 11.93
C PHE A 119 -5.46 -12.74 12.09
N ALA A 120 -4.50 -12.36 11.26
CA ALA A 120 -3.92 -11.02 11.30
C ALA A 120 -4.96 -9.96 10.86
N SER A 121 -5.52 -9.22 11.82
CA SER A 121 -6.31 -7.98 11.67
C SER A 121 -7.63 -8.05 10.86
N SER A 122 -8.71 -7.56 11.50
CA SER A 122 -10.12 -7.55 11.04
C SER A 122 -10.46 -6.67 9.83
N ILE A 123 -9.47 -6.08 9.14
CA ILE A 123 -9.73 -5.17 8.00
C ILE A 123 -9.25 -5.82 6.71
N HIS A 124 -10.20 -6.27 5.89
CA HIS A 124 -10.07 -6.97 4.60
C HIS A 124 -8.80 -6.64 3.77
N GLY A 125 -8.21 -7.69 3.19
CA GLY A 125 -6.86 -7.70 2.61
C GLY A 125 -6.74 -7.25 1.15
N MET A 126 -7.83 -7.22 0.38
CA MET A 126 -7.80 -6.87 -1.06
C MET A 126 -8.65 -5.65 -1.43
N PRO A 127 -8.16 -4.74 -2.30
CA PRO A 127 -6.78 -4.54 -2.74
C PRO A 127 -5.92 -3.82 -1.66
N SER A 128 -4.59 -3.82 -1.82
CA SER A 128 -3.71 -2.98 -0.99
C SER A 128 -3.95 -1.50 -1.30
N SER A 129 -4.79 -0.82 -0.50
CA SER A 129 -5.08 0.62 -0.69
C SER A 129 -3.82 1.49 -0.71
N HIS A 130 -2.81 1.14 0.09
CA HIS A 130 -1.56 1.91 0.11
C HIS A 130 -0.83 1.79 -1.23
N THR A 131 -0.66 0.57 -1.73
CA THR A 131 -0.03 0.33 -3.04
C THR A 131 -0.84 0.97 -4.16
N GLN A 132 -2.16 0.79 -4.17
CA GLN A 132 -3.04 1.35 -5.19
C GLN A 132 -2.94 2.88 -5.26
N THR A 133 -3.03 3.58 -4.12
CA THR A 133 -2.95 5.04 -4.07
C THR A 133 -1.54 5.54 -4.41
N THR A 134 -0.46 4.88 -3.95
CA THR A 134 0.90 5.32 -4.31
C THR A 134 1.23 5.08 -5.77
N THR A 135 0.78 3.95 -6.34
CA THR A 135 0.91 3.67 -7.76
C THR A 135 0.17 4.70 -8.59
N PHE A 136 -1.04 5.11 -8.18
CA PHE A 136 -1.78 6.16 -8.87
C PHE A 136 -0.94 7.43 -9.04
N PHE A 137 -0.37 7.97 -7.95
CA PHE A 137 0.46 9.17 -8.03
C PHE A 137 1.74 8.95 -8.82
N ALA A 138 2.40 7.80 -8.67
CA ALA A 138 3.62 7.46 -9.41
C ALA A 138 3.37 7.43 -10.92
N THR A 139 2.31 6.73 -11.35
CA THR A 139 1.91 6.65 -12.76
C THR A 139 1.46 8.01 -13.28
N TYR A 140 0.66 8.77 -12.54
CA TYR A 140 0.18 10.08 -12.97
C TYR A 140 1.32 11.08 -13.20
N PHE A 141 2.29 11.14 -12.29
CA PHE A 141 3.47 12.01 -12.47
C PHE A 141 4.35 11.56 -13.62
N TYR A 142 4.51 10.25 -13.81
CA TYR A 142 5.24 9.70 -14.95
C TYR A 142 4.59 10.08 -16.29
N THR A 143 3.27 9.92 -16.43
CA THR A 143 2.55 10.28 -17.67
C THR A 143 2.52 11.79 -17.89
N ALA A 144 2.36 12.60 -16.83
CA ALA A 144 2.40 14.05 -16.93
C ALA A 144 3.77 14.58 -17.38
N LEU A 145 4.86 14.00 -16.84
CA LEU A 145 6.21 14.36 -17.23
C LEU A 145 6.51 13.92 -18.67
N GLY A 146 6.12 12.68 -19.03
CA GLY A 146 6.31 12.15 -20.38
C GLY A 146 5.55 12.96 -21.44
N TYR A 147 4.33 13.40 -21.14
CA TYR A 147 3.56 14.27 -22.04
C TYR A 147 4.23 15.64 -22.23
N ARG A 148 4.70 16.27 -21.14
CA ARG A 148 5.43 17.54 -21.22
C ARG A 148 6.71 17.42 -22.05
N TRP A 149 7.44 16.31 -21.87
CA TRP A 149 8.64 16.03 -22.64
C TRP A 149 8.33 15.83 -24.14
N TYR A 150 7.29 15.06 -24.45
CA TYR A 150 6.84 14.84 -25.83
C TYR A 150 6.33 16.12 -26.50
N ALA A 151 5.55 16.94 -25.80
CA ALA A 151 4.98 18.18 -26.32
C ALA A 151 6.00 19.32 -26.47
N GLY A 152 7.18 19.21 -25.82
CA GLY A 152 8.22 20.25 -25.85
C GLY A 152 7.82 21.55 -25.14
N GLU A 153 6.76 21.55 -24.34
CA GLU A 153 6.25 22.77 -23.69
C GLU A 153 6.99 23.03 -22.37
N GLU A 154 7.78 24.11 -22.34
CA GLU A 154 8.44 24.57 -21.13
C GLU A 154 7.43 25.18 -20.14
N HIS A 155 7.09 24.41 -19.10
CA HIS A 155 6.24 24.88 -18.00
C HIS A 155 7.08 25.29 -16.80
N GLN A 156 6.71 26.40 -16.14
CA GLN A 156 7.38 26.98 -14.97
C GLN A 156 7.65 25.98 -13.81
N HIS A 157 6.92 24.87 -13.73
CA HIS A 157 7.04 23.87 -12.66
C HIS A 157 7.46 22.47 -13.15
N THR A 158 8.21 22.36 -14.25
CA THR A 158 8.66 21.07 -14.80
C THR A 158 9.68 20.37 -13.89
N THR A 159 10.65 21.11 -13.35
CA THR A 159 11.65 20.57 -12.41
C THR A 159 11.02 20.01 -11.14
N LEU A 160 10.05 20.72 -10.56
CA LEU A 160 9.32 20.25 -9.39
C LEU A 160 8.58 18.94 -9.68
N LEU A 161 7.91 18.84 -10.84
CA LEU A 161 7.25 17.61 -11.26
C LEU A 161 8.24 16.44 -11.42
N ALA A 162 9.42 16.69 -12.01
CA ALA A 162 10.45 15.66 -12.17
C ALA A 162 10.96 15.14 -10.82
N VAL A 163 11.24 16.04 -9.87
CA VAL A 163 11.67 15.68 -8.50
C VAL A 163 10.57 14.86 -7.79
N LEU A 164 9.31 15.31 -7.87
CA LEU A 164 8.17 14.59 -7.30
C LEU A 164 7.96 13.22 -7.96
N CYS A 165 8.15 13.12 -9.28
CA CYS A 165 8.05 11.86 -10.02
C CYS A 165 9.05 10.82 -9.48
N VAL A 166 10.33 11.21 -9.34
CA VAL A 166 11.37 10.33 -8.79
C VAL A 166 11.03 9.93 -7.35
N PHE A 167 10.74 10.92 -6.50
CA PHE A 167 10.44 10.68 -5.08
C PHE A 167 9.25 9.74 -4.88
N VAL A 168 8.14 9.97 -5.60
CA VAL A 168 6.93 9.16 -5.47
C VAL A 168 7.10 7.76 -6.05
N ASN A 169 7.86 7.59 -7.14
CA ASN A 169 8.16 6.26 -7.66
C ASN A 169 8.99 5.42 -6.67
N VAL A 170 10.03 6.01 -6.07
CA VAL A 170 10.82 5.36 -5.02
C VAL A 170 9.94 5.03 -3.81
N PHE A 171 9.10 5.96 -3.39
CA PHE A 171 8.15 5.73 -2.30
C PHE A 171 7.17 4.60 -2.64
N CYS A 172 6.64 4.56 -3.86
CA CYS A 172 5.73 3.51 -4.33
C CYS A 172 6.38 2.11 -4.23
N LEU A 173 7.60 1.96 -4.77
CA LEU A 173 8.35 0.70 -4.67
C LEU A 173 8.61 0.32 -3.21
N THR A 174 9.00 1.28 -2.38
CA THR A 174 9.25 1.07 -0.94
C THR A 174 7.97 0.62 -0.23
N THR A 175 6.81 1.21 -0.55
CA THR A 175 5.53 0.77 0.01
C THR A 175 5.14 -0.61 -0.47
N ALA A 176 5.31 -0.95 -1.75
CA ALA A 176 5.03 -2.29 -2.27
C ALA A 176 5.91 -3.35 -1.57
N TRP A 177 7.22 -3.08 -1.48
CA TRP A 177 8.17 -3.94 -0.77
C TRP A 177 7.81 -4.11 0.70
N SER A 178 7.53 -3.01 1.41
CA SER A 178 7.13 -3.01 2.81
C SER A 178 5.87 -3.86 3.07
N ARG A 179 4.90 -3.86 2.13
CA ARG A 179 3.65 -4.64 2.27
C ARG A 179 3.86 -6.15 2.17
N VAL A 180 4.81 -6.58 1.34
CA VAL A 180 5.20 -7.98 1.19
C VAL A 180 6.12 -8.41 2.34
N HIS A 181 7.14 -7.61 2.64
CA HIS A 181 8.16 -7.95 3.65
C HIS A 181 7.59 -8.02 5.07
N LEU A 182 6.63 -7.15 5.42
CA LEU A 182 5.93 -7.20 6.70
C LEU A 182 4.80 -8.25 6.75
N ASN A 183 4.67 -9.07 5.70
CA ASN A 183 3.64 -10.11 5.55
C ASN A 183 2.20 -9.60 5.80
N ARG A 184 1.95 -8.31 5.52
CA ARG A 184 0.63 -7.69 5.72
C ARG A 184 -0.32 -7.96 4.56
N HIS A 185 0.23 -8.24 3.38
CA HIS A 185 -0.47 -8.52 2.14
C HIS A 185 0.29 -9.57 1.34
N THR A 186 -0.42 -10.39 0.55
CA THR A 186 0.24 -11.31 -0.39
C THR A 186 0.73 -10.55 -1.63
N PRO A 187 1.75 -11.06 -2.35
CA PRO A 187 2.23 -10.42 -3.58
C PRO A 187 1.11 -10.20 -4.61
N ALA A 188 0.17 -11.15 -4.74
CA ALA A 188 -0.99 -11.01 -5.63
C ALA A 188 -1.87 -9.79 -5.27
N GLN A 189 -2.10 -9.53 -3.98
CA GLN A 189 -2.88 -8.37 -3.52
C GLN A 189 -2.18 -7.04 -3.82
N VAL A 190 -0.85 -7.05 -3.79
CA VAL A 190 -0.02 -5.89 -4.14
C VAL A 190 -0.06 -5.67 -5.66
N CYS A 191 0.10 -6.72 -6.47
CA CYS A 191 0.00 -6.65 -7.93
C CYS A 191 -1.35 -6.15 -8.41
N VAL A 192 -2.46 -6.66 -7.86
CA VAL A 192 -3.82 -6.19 -8.22
C VAL A 192 -3.98 -4.71 -7.87
N GLY A 193 -3.53 -4.29 -6.68
CA GLY A 193 -3.55 -2.87 -6.30
C GLY A 193 -2.75 -1.99 -7.26
N TRP A 194 -1.58 -2.47 -7.70
CA TRP A 194 -0.74 -1.78 -8.69
C TRP A 194 -1.47 -1.65 -10.03
N CYS A 195 -2.00 -2.74 -10.60
CA CYS A 195 -2.73 -2.70 -11.88
C CYS A 195 -3.90 -1.72 -11.84
N ILE A 196 -4.73 -1.78 -10.78
CA ILE A 196 -5.87 -0.87 -10.61
C ILE A 196 -5.39 0.59 -10.52
N GLY A 197 -4.33 0.85 -9.74
CA GLY A 197 -3.77 2.19 -9.58
C GLY A 197 -3.26 2.77 -10.90
N THR A 198 -2.54 1.96 -11.70
CA THR A 198 -1.98 2.37 -12.99
C THR A 198 -3.08 2.66 -14.02
N VAL A 199 -4.06 1.77 -14.17
CA VAL A 199 -5.18 1.96 -15.11
C VAL A 199 -5.98 3.21 -14.74
N TYR A 200 -6.28 3.38 -13.44
CA TYR A 200 -7.03 4.53 -12.96
C TYR A 200 -6.27 5.85 -13.16
N ALA A 201 -4.95 5.87 -12.95
CA ALA A 201 -4.11 7.04 -13.20
C ALA A 201 -4.05 7.42 -14.69
N ALA A 202 -3.89 6.43 -15.57
CA ALA A 202 -3.89 6.67 -17.01
C ALA A 202 -5.22 7.26 -17.48
N MET A 203 -6.35 6.68 -17.04
CA MET A 203 -7.69 7.21 -17.28
C MET A 203 -7.83 8.65 -16.78
N TRP A 204 -7.41 8.93 -15.54
CA TRP A 204 -7.53 10.26 -14.92
C TRP A 204 -6.70 11.32 -15.65
N PHE A 205 -5.53 10.94 -16.15
CA PHE A 205 -4.65 11.81 -16.94
C PHE A 205 -5.24 12.07 -18.34
N VAL A 206 -5.80 11.04 -18.98
CA VAL A 206 -6.48 11.19 -20.28
C VAL A 206 -7.67 12.15 -20.17
N LEU A 207 -8.46 12.05 -19.09
CA LEU A 207 -9.55 13.00 -18.81
C LEU A 207 -9.04 14.45 -18.73
N TRP A 208 -7.90 14.66 -18.05
CA TRP A 208 -7.27 15.97 -17.95
C TRP A 208 -6.84 16.52 -19.32
N GLN A 209 -6.16 15.70 -20.13
CA GLN A 209 -5.55 16.16 -21.38
C GLN A 209 -6.54 16.29 -22.54
N PHE A 210 -7.44 15.32 -22.73
CA PHE A 210 -8.18 15.19 -23.98
C PHE A 210 -9.67 15.46 -23.87
N TYR A 211 -10.26 15.37 -22.66
CA TYR A 211 -11.72 15.51 -22.47
C TYR A 211 -12.15 16.88 -21.95
N GLY A 212 -11.34 17.93 -22.19
CA GLY A 212 -11.70 19.32 -21.87
C GLY A 212 -11.67 19.67 -20.38
N VAL A 213 -11.36 18.73 -19.48
CA VAL A 213 -11.25 19.00 -18.04
C VAL A 213 -10.15 20.00 -17.74
N GLY A 214 -8.99 19.87 -18.41
CA GLY A 214 -7.90 20.84 -18.28
C GLY A 214 -8.31 22.24 -18.74
N GLN A 215 -9.03 22.34 -19.86
CA GLN A 215 -9.52 23.63 -20.39
C GLN A 215 -10.54 24.27 -19.45
N PHE A 216 -11.50 23.48 -18.96
CA PHE A 216 -12.49 23.92 -17.98
C PHE A 216 -11.82 24.42 -16.69
N GLY A 217 -10.87 23.65 -16.14
CA GLY A 217 -10.14 24.03 -14.94
C GLY A 217 -9.35 25.33 -15.10
N ASN A 218 -8.66 25.49 -16.23
CA ASN A 218 -7.92 26.72 -16.54
C ASN A 218 -8.84 27.94 -16.73
N SER A 219 -10.04 27.74 -17.29
CA SER A 219 -11.03 28.81 -17.44
C SER A 219 -11.62 29.23 -16.09
N LEU A 220 -11.96 28.25 -15.24
CA LEU A 220 -12.46 28.50 -13.89
C LEU A 220 -11.47 29.27 -13.03
N PHE A 221 -10.19 28.90 -13.07
CA PHE A 221 -9.14 29.59 -12.31
C PHE A 221 -9.00 31.05 -12.74
N ARG A 222 -8.97 31.30 -14.06
CA ARG A 222 -8.96 32.67 -14.62
C ARG A 222 -10.18 33.48 -14.20
N SER A 223 -11.37 32.87 -14.13
CA SER A 223 -12.58 33.55 -13.63
C SER A 223 -12.53 33.88 -12.14
N LEU A 224 -11.76 33.13 -11.34
CA LEU A 224 -11.58 33.35 -9.91
C LEU A 224 -10.43 34.32 -9.59
N GLY A 225 -9.72 34.82 -10.60
CA GLY A 225 -8.57 35.71 -10.43
C GLY A 225 -7.33 35.01 -9.86
N LEU A 226 -7.22 33.69 -10.07
CA LEU A 226 -6.08 32.84 -9.71
C LEU A 226 -5.30 32.46 -10.98
#